data_AF-A0A2G2H3M6-F1
#
_entry.id   AF-A0A2G2H3M6-F1
#
_cell.length_a   1.000
_cell.length_b   1.000
_cell.length_c   1.000
_cell.angle_alpha   90.00
_cell.angle_beta   90.00
_cell.angle_gamma   90.00
#
_symmetry.space_group_name_H-M   'P 1'
#
loop_
_entity.id
_entity.type
_entity.pdbx_description
1 polymer ?
#
loop_
_entity_poly.entity_id
_entity_poly.type
_entity_poly.pdbx_seq_one_letter_code
_entity_poly.pdbx_strand_id
1 'polypeptide(L)'
;MQYLGPVSEHAEVRIGGENLDHMVRGADRGFAAMDPYTGELEGTEYLPGHENAWTDIVISIFALHFGSYGGAFMRWVYVFMGLAGAFLFYTGNLLWVETRRRKQRRNGGQVEQKRSTRLMASATVGVCWGSVAGIAIAMTAGKWLYRGVDPASLYLWAYYFVFLAAVGWAFVRGPGRSAVELIAFAGVAWLTVPATALLAYLFPAMPAWIQTAPGPLAVDGTALVAGVLLLEMARRTAKRVFHGNTDSVWYAGKPAGEPGSVAARVEHA
;
A
#
# COMPACT_ATOMS: atom_id res chain seq x y z
N MET A 1 -20.18 -11.83 19.68
CA MET A 1 -20.60 -13.24 19.76
C MET A 1 -20.75 -13.74 18.34
N GLN A 2 -20.04 -14.81 17.97
CA GLN A 2 -20.05 -15.39 16.63
C GLN A 2 -20.34 -16.89 16.75
N TYR A 3 -21.30 -17.38 15.97
CA TYR A 3 -21.65 -18.80 15.92
C TYR A 3 -20.88 -19.47 14.76
N LEU A 4 -20.22 -20.58 15.04
CA LEU A 4 -19.50 -21.42 14.08
C LEU A 4 -20.20 -22.78 14.01
N GLY A 5 -20.56 -23.20 12.79
CA GLY A 5 -21.18 -24.51 12.55
C GLY A 5 -22.38 -24.82 13.45
N PRO A 6 -23.40 -23.94 13.56
CA PRO A 6 -24.46 -24.04 14.57
C PRO A 6 -25.30 -25.33 14.50
N VAL A 7 -25.24 -26.05 13.38
CA VAL A 7 -26.00 -27.29 13.12
C VAL A 7 -25.07 -28.52 13.02
N SER A 8 -23.76 -28.34 13.26
CA SER A 8 -22.78 -29.43 13.26
C SER A 8 -22.53 -29.96 14.66
N GLU A 9 -21.96 -31.16 14.75
CA GLU A 9 -21.51 -31.78 16.01
C GLU A 9 -20.41 -30.96 16.72
N HIS A 10 -19.78 -30.01 16.02
CA HIS A 10 -18.81 -29.04 16.56
C HIS A 10 -19.38 -27.62 16.54
N ALA A 11 -20.62 -27.44 17.00
CA ALA A 11 -21.21 -26.13 17.13
C ALA A 11 -20.48 -25.35 18.24
N GLU A 12 -19.91 -24.20 17.88
CA GLU A 12 -19.11 -23.38 18.81
C GLU A 12 -19.66 -21.95 18.81
N VAL A 13 -19.73 -21.35 20.00
CA VAL A 13 -19.97 -19.92 20.17
C VAL A 13 -18.70 -19.25 20.64
N ARG A 14 -18.21 -18.29 19.85
CA ARG A 14 -17.10 -17.43 20.23
C ARG A 14 -17.59 -16.14 20.84
N ILE A 15 -17.28 -15.93 22.11
CA ILE A 15 -17.53 -14.67 22.81
C ILE A 15 -16.21 -13.91 22.89
N GLY A 16 -16.14 -12.79 22.17
CA GLY A 16 -14.98 -11.91 22.20
C GLY A 16 -15.02 -10.99 23.41
N GLY A 17 -13.94 -10.95 24.20
CA GLY A 17 -13.77 -10.08 25.36
C GLY A 17 -12.44 -9.33 25.30
N GLU A 18 -12.42 -8.13 25.88
CA GLU A 18 -11.22 -7.31 26.02
C GLU A 18 -10.85 -7.23 27.50
N ASN A 19 -9.61 -7.58 27.84
CA ASN A 19 -9.04 -7.31 29.15
C ASN A 19 -7.79 -6.46 28.92
N LEU A 20 -7.76 -5.24 29.45
CA LEU A 20 -6.65 -4.30 29.23
C LEU A 20 -5.37 -4.73 29.95
N ASP A 21 -5.48 -5.62 30.94
CA ASP A 21 -4.36 -6.09 31.75
C ASP A 21 -3.64 -7.30 31.13
N HIS A 22 -4.22 -7.90 30.07
CA HIS A 22 -3.71 -9.14 29.47
C HIS A 22 -3.67 -9.06 27.95
N MET A 23 -2.60 -9.59 27.35
CA MET A 23 -2.44 -9.64 25.91
C MET A 23 -3.39 -10.66 25.28
N VAL A 24 -3.87 -10.35 24.09
CA VAL A 24 -4.81 -11.22 23.36
C VAL A 24 -4.25 -11.59 22.00
N ARG A 25 -4.49 -12.85 21.61
CA ARG A 25 -4.03 -13.42 20.33
C ARG A 25 -4.75 -12.81 19.11
N GLY A 26 -5.93 -12.21 19.30
CA GLY A 26 -6.70 -11.52 18.26
C GLY A 26 -6.23 -10.09 17.98
N ALA A 27 -6.83 -9.44 16.97
CA ALA A 27 -6.49 -8.06 16.59
C ALA A 27 -6.83 -7.03 17.68
N ASP A 28 -7.89 -7.30 18.44
CA ASP A 28 -8.43 -6.44 19.49
C ASP A 28 -9.02 -7.22 20.68
N ARG A 29 -9.43 -8.49 20.52
CA ARG A 29 -10.10 -9.29 21.57
C ARG A 29 -9.50 -10.69 21.75
N GLY A 30 -9.60 -11.19 22.98
CA GLY A 30 -9.50 -12.62 23.28
C GLY A 30 -10.85 -13.28 23.02
N PHE A 31 -10.88 -14.61 22.88
CA PHE A 31 -12.14 -15.31 22.63
C PHE A 31 -12.29 -16.49 23.58
N ALA A 32 -13.49 -16.60 24.15
CA ALA A 32 -13.95 -17.78 24.85
C ALA A 32 -14.72 -18.65 23.85
N ALA A 33 -14.32 -19.90 23.69
CA ALA A 33 -15.14 -20.91 23.02
C ALA A 33 -16.14 -21.46 24.03
N MET A 34 -17.43 -21.44 23.69
CA MET A 34 -18.52 -21.94 24.52
C MET A 34 -19.42 -22.84 23.68
N ASP A 35 -19.85 -23.96 24.25
CA ASP A 35 -20.88 -24.80 23.66
C ASP A 35 -22.23 -24.04 23.64
N PRO A 36 -22.85 -23.84 22.47
CA PRO A 36 -24.11 -23.10 22.33
C PRO A 36 -25.30 -23.72 23.08
N TYR A 37 -25.26 -25.03 23.35
CA TYR A 37 -26.39 -25.79 23.89
C TYR A 37 -26.26 -26.05 25.39
N THR A 38 -25.03 -26.30 25.87
CA THR A 38 -24.78 -26.55 27.30
C THR A 38 -24.33 -25.28 28.05
N GLY A 39 -23.75 -24.31 27.35
CA GLY A 39 -23.17 -23.10 27.96
C GLY A 39 -21.84 -23.35 28.66
N GLU A 40 -21.25 -24.54 28.53
CA GLU A 40 -19.94 -24.84 29.08
C GLU A 40 -18.82 -24.22 28.23
N LEU A 41 -17.75 -23.76 28.88
CA LEU A 41 -16.57 -23.22 28.20
C LEU A 41 -15.71 -24.37 27.71
N GLU A 42 -15.60 -24.54 26.39
CA GLU A 42 -14.85 -25.63 25.76
C GLU A 42 -13.33 -25.39 25.78
N GLY A 43 -12.87 -24.18 26.12
CA GLY A 43 -11.46 -23.89 26.33
C GLY A 43 -11.19 -22.47 26.82
N THR A 44 -10.42 -22.35 27.91
CA THR A 44 -9.97 -21.06 28.48
C THR A 44 -8.57 -20.65 27.99
N GLU A 45 -7.94 -21.44 27.13
CA GLU A 45 -6.59 -21.17 26.59
C GLU A 45 -6.49 -19.91 25.71
N TYR A 46 -7.62 -19.33 25.35
CA TYR A 46 -7.71 -18.07 24.60
C TYR A 46 -8.39 -16.96 25.41
N LEU A 47 -8.68 -17.25 26.69
CA LEU A 47 -9.23 -16.32 27.66
C LEU A 47 -8.07 -15.56 28.32
N PRO A 48 -7.98 -14.22 28.14
CA PRO A 48 -6.90 -13.44 28.72
C PRO A 48 -6.83 -13.63 30.25
N GLY A 49 -5.70 -14.17 30.73
CA GLY A 49 -5.41 -14.38 32.17
C GLY A 49 -5.61 -15.81 32.70
N HIS A 50 -6.12 -16.76 31.91
CA HIS A 50 -6.27 -18.17 32.29
C HIS A 50 -5.29 -19.12 31.58
N GLU A 51 -4.17 -18.56 31.13
CA GLU A 51 -3.26 -19.17 30.17
C GLU A 51 -2.07 -19.79 30.90
N ASN A 52 -1.58 -20.94 30.45
CA ASN A 52 -0.35 -21.50 31.00
C ASN A 52 0.87 -20.66 30.52
N ALA A 53 1.99 -20.73 31.25
CA ALA A 53 3.18 -19.91 30.98
C ALA A 53 3.76 -20.11 29.56
N TRP A 54 3.55 -21.27 28.94
CA TRP A 54 3.98 -21.54 27.56
C TRP A 54 3.08 -20.85 26.53
N THR A 55 1.76 -20.93 26.72
CA THR A 55 0.74 -20.27 25.91
C THR A 55 0.89 -18.75 25.98
N ASP A 56 1.20 -18.19 27.14
CA ASP A 56 1.44 -16.74 27.32
C ASP A 56 2.67 -16.24 26.51
N ILE A 57 3.77 -17.00 26.49
CA ILE A 57 4.94 -16.68 25.64
C ILE A 57 4.56 -16.71 24.16
N VAL A 58 3.82 -17.75 23.74
CA VAL A 58 3.36 -17.88 22.36
C VAL A 58 2.44 -16.71 21.98
N ILE A 59 1.53 -16.31 22.86
CA ILE A 59 0.62 -15.18 22.65
C ILE A 59 1.38 -13.86 22.62
N SER A 60 2.41 -13.70 23.44
CA SER A 60 3.30 -12.55 23.38
C SER A 60 3.97 -12.43 22.01
N ILE A 61 4.48 -13.54 21.46
CA ILE A 61 5.09 -13.58 20.12
C ILE A 61 4.04 -13.25 19.05
N PHE A 62 2.84 -13.83 19.14
CA PHE A 62 1.76 -13.54 18.20
C PHE A 62 1.28 -12.08 18.30
N ALA A 63 1.18 -11.54 19.51
CA ALA A 63 0.78 -10.16 19.74
C ALA A 63 1.81 -9.16 19.19
N LEU A 64 3.10 -9.49 19.33
CA LEU A 64 4.19 -8.74 18.72
C LEU A 64 4.16 -8.86 17.18
N HIS A 65 3.85 -10.04 16.64
CA HIS A 65 3.79 -10.28 15.19
C HIS A 65 2.62 -9.56 14.53
N PHE A 66 1.44 -9.60 15.15
CA PHE A 66 0.23 -8.94 14.65
C PHE A 66 0.12 -7.47 15.05
N GLY A 67 1.03 -6.96 15.89
CA GLY A 67 1.01 -5.58 16.36
C GLY A 67 -0.18 -5.28 17.29
N SER A 68 -0.74 -6.29 17.95
CA SER A 68 -1.71 -6.10 19.04
C SER A 68 -1.03 -5.73 20.37
N TYR A 69 0.30 -5.80 20.43
CA TYR A 69 1.13 -5.38 21.56
C TYR A 69 1.19 -3.85 21.73
N GLY A 70 1.09 -3.36 22.98
CA GLY A 70 1.41 -1.98 23.36
C GLY A 70 0.40 -0.90 22.91
N GLY A 71 -0.80 -1.31 22.53
CA GLY A 71 -1.92 -0.40 22.25
C GLY A 71 -1.69 0.55 21.07
N ALA A 72 -2.38 1.71 21.09
CA ALA A 72 -2.37 2.65 19.98
C ALA A 72 -0.99 3.22 19.64
N PHE A 73 -0.14 3.46 20.65
CA PHE A 73 1.20 3.99 20.44
C PHE A 73 2.09 3.02 19.64
N MET A 74 2.12 1.75 20.03
CA MET A 74 2.92 0.74 19.31
C MET A 74 2.38 0.50 17.89
N ARG A 75 1.06 0.55 17.69
CA ARG A 75 0.49 0.51 16.32
C ARG A 75 1.05 1.61 15.43
N TRP A 76 1.24 2.83 15.94
CA TRP A 76 1.90 3.91 15.20
C TRP A 76 3.39 3.64 14.95
N VAL A 77 4.13 3.11 15.94
CA VAL A 77 5.53 2.70 15.75
C VAL A 77 5.65 1.68 14.62
N TYR A 78 4.74 0.70 14.57
CA TYR A 78 4.70 -0.32 13.51
C TYR A 78 4.43 0.29 12.13
N VAL A 79 3.51 1.27 12.05
CA VAL A 79 3.25 2.03 10.82
C VAL A 79 4.52 2.74 10.35
N PHE A 80 5.20 3.48 11.23
CA PHE A 80 6.44 4.19 10.87
C PHE A 80 7.57 3.24 10.49
N MET A 81 7.70 2.11 11.18
CA MET A 81 8.71 1.09 10.87
C MET A 81 8.45 0.44 9.49
N GLY A 82 7.19 0.12 9.17
CA GLY A 82 6.81 -0.38 7.86
C GLY A 82 7.09 0.63 6.74
N LEU A 83 6.72 1.90 6.96
CA LEU A 83 7.01 2.99 6.01
C LEU A 83 8.52 3.22 5.84
N ALA A 84 9.30 3.17 6.92
CA ALA A 84 10.76 3.29 6.87
C ALA A 84 11.40 2.15 6.07
N GLY A 85 10.93 0.91 6.25
CA GLY A 85 11.40 -0.24 5.47
C GLY A 85 11.11 -0.07 3.96
N ALA A 86 9.88 0.33 3.61
CA ALA A 86 9.51 0.61 2.23
C ALA A 86 10.35 1.75 1.62
N PHE A 87 10.57 2.83 2.38
CA PHE A 87 11.38 3.96 1.95
C PHE A 87 12.85 3.59 1.75
N LEU A 88 13.42 2.79 2.65
CA LEU A 88 14.79 2.30 2.55
C LEU A 88 14.99 1.45 1.28
N PHE A 89 14.03 0.57 0.97
CA PHE A 89 14.08 -0.24 -0.25
C PHE A 89 14.00 0.62 -1.52
N TYR A 90 13.04 1.56 -1.56
CA TYR A 90 12.86 2.45 -2.71
C TYR A 90 14.09 3.33 -2.94
N THR A 91 14.55 4.03 -1.89
CA THR A 91 15.70 4.94 -1.98
C THR A 91 17.03 4.22 -2.13
N GLY A 92 17.20 3.06 -1.49
CA GLY A 92 18.39 2.23 -1.62
C GLY A 92 18.60 1.76 -3.06
N ASN A 93 17.54 1.27 -3.71
CA ASN A 93 17.59 0.87 -5.11
C ASN A 93 17.88 2.07 -6.02
N LEU A 94 17.25 3.22 -5.76
CA LEU A 94 17.48 4.46 -6.51
C LEU A 94 18.94 4.94 -6.39
N LEU A 95 19.48 4.95 -5.16
CA LEU A 95 20.86 5.34 -4.87
C LEU A 95 21.86 4.37 -5.49
N TRP A 96 21.59 3.06 -5.45
CA TRP A 96 22.45 2.06 -6.07
C TRP A 96 22.58 2.26 -7.58
N VAL A 97 21.46 2.51 -8.27
CA VAL A 97 21.44 2.81 -9.71
C VAL A 97 22.28 4.06 -10.02
N GLU A 98 22.09 5.13 -9.24
CA GLU A 98 22.80 6.39 -9.46
C GLU A 98 24.30 6.31 -9.09
N THR A 99 24.65 5.58 -8.04
CA THR A 99 26.05 5.38 -7.61
C THR A 99 26.82 4.57 -8.65
N ARG A 100 26.18 3.55 -9.24
CA ARG A 100 26.75 2.75 -10.33
C ARG A 100 27.00 3.62 -11.57
N ARG A 101 26.02 4.45 -11.96
CA ARG A 101 26.16 5.43 -13.04
C ARG A 101 27.35 6.37 -12.80
N ARG A 102 27.44 6.96 -11.60
CA ARG A 102 28.54 7.87 -11.23
C ARG A 102 29.90 7.17 -11.31
N LYS A 103 29.99 5.91 -10.87
CA LYS A 103 31.22 5.11 -10.94
C LYS A 103 31.64 4.81 -12.39
N GLN A 104 30.70 4.44 -13.27
CA GLN A 104 30.98 4.23 -14.69
C GLN A 104 31.49 5.50 -15.37
N ARG A 105 30.85 6.65 -15.10
CA ARG A 105 31.28 7.95 -15.60
C ARG A 105 32.68 8.35 -15.11
N ARG A 106 32.98 8.13 -13.82
CA ARG A 106 34.30 8.43 -13.24
C ARG A 106 35.41 7.58 -13.85
N ASN A 107 35.10 6.35 -14.23
CA ASN A 107 36.05 5.42 -14.84
C ASN A 107 36.23 5.63 -16.36
N GLY A 108 35.69 6.72 -16.93
CA GLY A 108 35.83 7.04 -18.36
C GLY A 108 35.06 6.12 -19.32
N GLY A 109 34.25 5.20 -18.80
CA GLY A 109 33.45 4.29 -19.62
C GLY A 109 32.15 4.93 -20.10
N GLN A 110 31.68 4.55 -21.30
CA GLN A 110 30.33 4.88 -21.75
C GLN A 110 29.31 4.37 -20.71
N VAL A 111 28.30 5.19 -20.40
CA VAL A 111 27.25 4.84 -19.43
C VAL A 111 26.30 3.84 -20.09
N GLU A 112 26.68 2.57 -20.11
CA GLU A 112 25.81 1.50 -20.58
C GLU A 112 24.71 1.20 -19.55
N GLN A 113 23.48 1.54 -19.90
CA GLN A 113 22.32 1.15 -19.11
C GLN A 113 21.95 -0.31 -19.42
N LYS A 114 22.52 -1.24 -18.64
CA LYS A 114 22.15 -2.66 -18.73
C LYS A 114 20.64 -2.83 -18.56
N ARG A 115 20.02 -3.64 -19.43
CA ARG A 115 18.58 -3.97 -19.37
C ARG A 115 18.16 -4.44 -17.98
N SER A 116 19.00 -5.22 -17.29
CA SER A 116 18.74 -5.66 -15.91
C SER A 116 18.59 -4.51 -14.91
N THR A 117 19.38 -3.45 -15.05
CA THR A 117 19.30 -2.26 -14.16
C THR A 117 18.03 -1.47 -14.45
N ARG A 118 17.63 -1.35 -15.72
CA ARG A 118 16.36 -0.72 -16.11
C ARG A 118 15.15 -1.52 -15.64
N LEU A 119 15.19 -2.85 -15.73
CA LEU A 119 14.12 -3.74 -15.25
C LEU A 119 13.99 -3.66 -13.73
N MET A 120 15.10 -3.71 -12.98
CA MET A 120 15.10 -3.57 -11.52
C MET A 120 14.52 -2.21 -11.07
N ALA A 121 14.93 -1.12 -11.73
CA ALA A 121 14.40 0.22 -11.47
C ALA A 121 12.89 0.29 -11.77
N SER A 122 12.44 -0.30 -12.88
CA SER A 122 11.02 -0.34 -13.25
C SER A 122 10.19 -1.15 -12.25
N ALA A 123 10.69 -2.31 -11.83
CA ALA A 123 10.05 -3.15 -10.82
C ALA A 123 9.93 -2.42 -9.48
N THR A 124 10.98 -1.72 -9.05
CA THR A 124 10.97 -0.95 -7.78
C THR A 124 9.88 0.11 -7.81
N VAL A 125 9.79 0.89 -8.89
CA VAL A 125 8.75 1.93 -9.05
C VAL A 125 7.36 1.30 -9.10
N GLY A 126 7.19 0.26 -9.90
CA GLY A 126 5.92 -0.44 -10.08
C GLY A 126 5.38 -1.04 -8.78
N VAL A 127 6.23 -1.73 -8.01
CA VAL A 127 5.86 -2.34 -6.73
C VAL A 127 5.52 -1.27 -5.70
N CYS A 128 6.40 -0.28 -5.48
CA CYS A 128 6.17 0.73 -4.45
C CYS A 128 4.92 1.57 -4.70
N TRP A 129 4.79 2.17 -5.89
CA TRP A 129 3.66 3.05 -6.20
C TRP A 129 2.40 2.28 -6.58
N GLY A 130 2.53 1.07 -7.14
CA GLY A 130 1.42 0.16 -7.40
C GLY A 130 0.76 -0.32 -6.10
N SER A 131 1.53 -0.64 -5.06
CA SER A 131 0.97 -0.97 -3.74
C SER A 131 0.22 0.22 -3.13
N VAL A 132 0.78 1.44 -3.18
CA VAL A 132 0.13 2.64 -2.66
C VAL A 132 -1.18 2.94 -3.39
N ALA A 133 -1.21 2.82 -4.71
CA ALA A 133 -2.43 2.99 -5.49
C ALA A 133 -3.45 1.86 -5.26
N GLY A 134 -2.98 0.61 -5.18
CA GLY A 134 -3.81 -0.57 -4.94
C GLY A 134 -4.56 -0.49 -3.62
N ILE A 135 -3.92 -0.01 -2.54
CA ILE A 135 -4.57 0.20 -1.24
C ILE A 135 -5.74 1.18 -1.37
N ALA A 136 -5.53 2.33 -2.02
CA ALA A 136 -6.57 3.34 -2.18
C ALA A 136 -7.76 2.85 -3.03
N ILE A 137 -7.49 2.10 -4.10
CA ILE A 137 -8.55 1.50 -4.92
C ILE A 137 -9.30 0.40 -4.16
N ALA A 138 -8.60 -0.45 -3.39
CA ALA A 138 -9.24 -1.48 -2.58
C ALA A 138 -10.18 -0.86 -1.51
N MET A 139 -9.74 0.21 -0.85
CA MET A 139 -10.57 0.97 0.10
C MET A 139 -11.83 1.54 -0.58
N THR A 140 -11.66 2.12 -1.77
CA THR A 140 -12.75 2.74 -2.53
C THR A 140 -13.73 1.69 -3.05
N ALA A 141 -13.24 0.58 -3.59
CA ALA A 141 -14.04 -0.55 -4.05
C ALA A 141 -14.89 -1.14 -2.92
N GLY A 142 -14.32 -1.25 -1.71
CA GLY A 142 -15.04 -1.71 -0.51
C GLY A 142 -16.24 -0.83 -0.16
N LYS A 143 -16.17 0.50 -0.37
CA LYS A 143 -17.30 1.42 -0.11
C LYS A 143 -18.47 1.23 -1.09
N TRP A 144 -18.21 0.79 -2.33
CA TRP A 144 -19.22 0.71 -3.39
C TRP A 144 -19.83 -0.68 -3.59
N LEU A 145 -19.04 -1.75 -3.44
CA LEU A 145 -19.45 -3.09 -3.86
C LEU A 145 -19.98 -3.98 -2.72
N TYR A 146 -20.39 -3.39 -1.60
CA TYR A 146 -20.99 -4.11 -0.46
C TYR A 146 -22.30 -4.87 -0.79
N ARG A 147 -22.87 -4.71 -2.00
CA ARG A 147 -24.22 -5.18 -2.37
C ARG A 147 -24.29 -6.52 -3.12
N GLY A 148 -23.53 -7.54 -2.70
CA GLY A 148 -23.85 -8.93 -3.10
C GLY A 148 -22.68 -9.82 -3.53
N VAL A 149 -21.44 -9.34 -3.47
CA VAL A 149 -20.23 -10.16 -3.64
C VAL A 149 -19.55 -10.24 -2.28
N ASP A 150 -18.95 -11.38 -1.92
CA ASP A 150 -18.13 -11.50 -0.72
C ASP A 150 -17.09 -10.34 -0.69
N PRO A 151 -17.21 -9.38 0.25
CA PRO A 151 -16.35 -8.22 0.29
C PRO A 151 -14.88 -8.60 0.39
N ALA A 152 -14.58 -9.74 1.05
CA ALA A 152 -13.23 -10.23 1.27
C ALA A 152 -12.49 -10.56 -0.03
N SER A 153 -13.19 -11.23 -0.93
CA SER A 153 -12.64 -11.62 -2.23
C SER A 153 -12.42 -10.40 -3.14
N LEU A 154 -13.35 -9.45 -3.13
CA LEU A 154 -13.33 -8.36 -4.10
C LEU A 154 -12.25 -7.30 -3.87
N TYR A 155 -12.05 -6.84 -2.63
CA TYR A 155 -10.99 -5.85 -2.38
C TYR A 155 -9.61 -6.42 -2.73
N LEU A 156 -9.44 -7.74 -2.54
CA LEU A 156 -8.21 -8.44 -2.83
C LEU A 156 -7.94 -8.49 -4.33
N TRP A 157 -8.97 -8.81 -5.13
CA TRP A 157 -8.90 -8.74 -6.59
C TRP A 157 -8.62 -7.32 -7.09
N ALA A 158 -9.30 -6.32 -6.54
CA ALA A 158 -9.07 -4.92 -6.91
C ALA A 158 -7.62 -4.49 -6.62
N TYR A 159 -7.09 -4.85 -5.44
CA TYR A 159 -5.70 -4.60 -5.07
C TYR A 159 -4.72 -5.27 -6.04
N TYR A 160 -4.84 -6.59 -6.24
CA TYR A 160 -3.89 -7.34 -7.07
C TYR A 160 -3.95 -6.93 -8.54
N PHE A 161 -5.14 -6.61 -9.06
CA PHE A 161 -5.29 -6.13 -10.42
C PHE A 161 -4.55 -4.80 -10.62
N VAL A 162 -4.77 -3.82 -9.74
CA VAL A 162 -4.10 -2.52 -9.80
C VAL A 162 -2.59 -2.67 -9.61
N PHE A 163 -2.18 -3.51 -8.66
CA PHE A 163 -0.77 -3.78 -8.38
C PHE A 163 -0.06 -4.39 -9.60
N LEU A 164 -0.60 -5.47 -10.17
CA LEU A 164 -0.01 -6.14 -11.34
C LEU A 164 -0.04 -5.25 -12.58
N ALA A 165 -1.13 -4.49 -12.78
CA ALA A 165 -1.21 -3.51 -13.86
C ALA A 165 -0.15 -2.41 -13.71
N ALA A 166 0.07 -1.89 -12.51
CA ALA A 166 1.10 -0.89 -12.24
C ALA A 166 2.52 -1.43 -12.47
N VAL A 167 2.79 -2.66 -12.04
CA VAL A 167 4.07 -3.35 -12.29
C VAL A 167 4.29 -3.57 -13.79
N GLY A 168 3.29 -4.09 -14.51
CA GLY A 168 3.35 -4.26 -15.97
C GLY A 168 3.56 -2.93 -16.70
N TRP A 169 2.83 -1.89 -16.30
CA TRP A 169 2.96 -0.54 -16.83
C TRP A 169 4.37 0.02 -16.63
N ALA A 170 4.97 -0.22 -15.47
CA ALA A 170 6.33 0.21 -15.18
C ALA A 170 7.37 -0.43 -16.13
N PHE A 171 7.20 -1.70 -16.46
CA PHE A 171 8.07 -2.39 -17.41
C PHE A 171 7.92 -1.87 -18.85
N VAL A 172 6.70 -1.57 -19.29
CA VAL A 172 6.42 -1.07 -20.65
C VAL A 172 6.93 0.35 -20.84
N ARG A 173 6.59 1.29 -19.93
CA ARG A 173 6.95 2.71 -20.08
C ARG A 173 8.41 3.01 -19.71
N GLY A 174 9.02 2.15 -18.92
CA GLY A 174 10.34 2.38 -18.35
C GLY A 174 10.30 3.26 -17.09
N PRO A 175 11.38 3.24 -16.30
CA PRO A 175 11.35 3.64 -14.89
C PRO A 175 11.17 5.15 -14.66
N GLY A 176 11.64 6.01 -15.58
CA GLY A 176 11.45 7.47 -15.48
C GLY A 176 9.99 7.88 -15.68
N ARG A 177 9.38 7.51 -16.82
CA ARG A 177 7.98 7.86 -17.14
C ARG A 177 6.99 7.20 -16.19
N SER A 178 7.20 5.92 -15.91
CA SER A 178 6.30 5.18 -15.02
C SER A 178 6.31 5.74 -13.60
N ALA A 179 7.42 6.28 -13.11
CA ALA A 179 7.44 6.92 -11.80
C ALA A 179 6.48 8.11 -11.72
N VAL A 180 6.50 8.99 -12.73
CA VAL A 180 5.58 10.14 -12.76
C VAL A 180 4.13 9.69 -12.87
N GLU A 181 3.85 8.77 -13.79
CA GLU A 181 2.50 8.30 -14.09
C GLU A 181 1.89 7.53 -12.91
N LEU A 182 2.67 6.65 -12.26
CA LEU A 182 2.20 5.86 -11.13
C LEU A 182 2.06 6.67 -9.85
N ILE A 183 2.93 7.66 -9.59
CA ILE A 183 2.74 8.60 -8.46
C ILE A 183 1.48 9.44 -8.70
N ALA A 184 1.27 9.93 -9.92
CA ALA A 184 0.06 10.68 -10.25
C ALA A 184 -1.21 9.82 -10.12
N PHE A 185 -1.17 8.59 -10.63
CA PHE A 185 -2.26 7.63 -10.50
C PHE A 185 -2.55 7.30 -9.03
N ALA A 186 -1.52 7.06 -8.22
CA ALA A 186 -1.66 6.88 -6.78
C ALA A 186 -2.34 8.10 -6.13
N GLY A 187 -1.91 9.32 -6.48
CA GLY A 187 -2.54 10.55 -5.98
C GLY A 187 -4.03 10.64 -6.32
N VAL A 188 -4.40 10.37 -7.58
CA VAL A 188 -5.81 10.32 -8.00
C VAL A 188 -6.58 9.22 -7.27
N ALA A 189 -6.02 8.02 -7.16
CA ALA A 189 -6.63 6.91 -6.45
C ALA A 189 -6.92 7.26 -4.98
N TRP A 190 -5.99 7.91 -4.28
CA TRP A 190 -6.20 8.37 -2.92
C TRP A 190 -7.29 9.45 -2.81
N LEU A 191 -7.44 10.33 -3.81
CA LEU A 191 -8.54 11.30 -3.85
C LEU A 191 -9.90 10.67 -4.13
N THR A 192 -9.97 9.46 -4.69
CA THR A 192 -11.26 8.77 -4.86
C THR A 192 -11.90 8.46 -3.51
N VAL A 193 -11.12 8.18 -2.47
CA VAL A 193 -11.63 7.88 -1.12
C VAL A 193 -12.50 9.01 -0.54
N PRO A 194 -12.03 10.28 -0.41
CA PRO A 194 -12.87 11.38 0.04
C PRO A 194 -13.92 11.79 -1.02
N ALA A 195 -13.64 11.61 -2.32
CA ALA A 195 -14.63 11.90 -3.36
C ALA A 195 -15.87 11.01 -3.24
N THR A 196 -15.72 9.74 -2.85
CA THR A 196 -16.87 8.86 -2.59
C THR A 196 -17.71 9.34 -1.41
N ALA A 197 -17.09 9.83 -0.34
CA ALA A 197 -17.80 10.39 0.81
C ALA A 197 -18.56 11.67 0.40
N LEU A 198 -17.94 12.54 -0.40
CA LEU A 198 -18.58 13.75 -0.92
C LEU A 198 -19.75 13.42 -1.85
N LEU A 199 -19.60 12.46 -2.76
CA LEU A 199 -20.68 12.01 -3.65
C LEU A 199 -21.86 11.44 -2.88
N ALA A 200 -21.57 10.63 -1.85
CA ALA A 200 -22.61 10.07 -1.00
C ALA A 200 -23.37 11.18 -0.23
N TYR A 201 -22.66 12.23 0.24
CA TYR A 201 -23.28 13.39 0.86
C TYR A 201 -24.17 14.19 -0.12
N LEU A 202 -23.73 14.40 -1.36
CA LEU A 202 -24.47 15.17 -2.37
C LEU A 202 -25.65 14.39 -2.96
N PHE A 203 -25.57 13.06 -3.01
CA PHE A 203 -26.60 12.18 -3.56
C PHE A 203 -26.97 11.08 -2.54
N PRO A 204 -27.84 11.38 -1.56
CA PRO A 204 -28.22 10.44 -0.50
C PRO A 204 -28.90 9.15 -1.01
N ALA A 205 -29.39 9.15 -2.26
CA ALA A 205 -29.97 7.99 -2.93
C ALA A 205 -28.91 6.99 -3.44
N MET A 206 -27.61 7.34 -3.42
CA MET A 206 -26.55 6.45 -3.87
C MET A 206 -26.29 5.30 -2.88
N PRO A 207 -25.85 4.13 -3.36
CA PRO A 207 -25.48 2.99 -2.52
C PRO A 207 -24.32 3.22 -1.54
N ALA A 208 -23.58 4.32 -1.71
CA ALA A 208 -22.32 4.54 -1.03
C ALA A 208 -22.56 4.75 0.47
N TRP A 209 -21.92 3.92 1.30
CA TRP A 209 -21.97 4.05 2.74
C TRP A 209 -21.33 5.36 3.18
N ILE A 210 -22.15 6.29 3.68
CA ILE A 210 -21.67 7.45 4.43
C ILE A 210 -21.34 6.97 5.84
N GLN A 211 -20.08 7.07 6.24
CA GLN A 211 -19.69 6.89 7.63
C GLN A 211 -19.37 8.27 8.23
N THR A 212 -20.26 8.78 9.08
CA THR A 212 -20.11 10.08 9.76
C THR A 212 -19.32 9.98 11.07
N ALA A 213 -18.85 8.78 11.43
CA ALA A 213 -18.08 8.57 12.64
C ALA A 213 -16.70 9.27 12.56
N PRO A 214 -16.12 9.72 13.68
CA PRO A 214 -14.85 10.45 13.70
C PRO A 214 -13.68 9.69 13.05
N GLY A 215 -13.63 8.36 13.21
CA GLY A 215 -12.57 7.52 12.63
C GLY A 215 -12.56 7.52 11.09
N PRO A 216 -13.67 7.13 10.44
CA PRO A 216 -13.82 7.22 8.98
C PRO A 216 -13.58 8.61 8.40
N LEU A 217 -14.00 9.67 9.09
CA LEU A 217 -13.71 11.05 8.68
C LEU A 217 -12.20 11.36 8.72
N ALA A 218 -11.47 10.87 9.73
CA ALA A 218 -10.02 10.99 9.78
C ALA A 218 -9.33 10.22 8.64
N VAL A 219 -9.88 9.08 8.23
CA VAL A 219 -9.41 8.33 7.05
C VAL A 219 -9.62 9.15 5.77
N ASP A 220 -10.78 9.76 5.59
CA ASP A 220 -11.05 10.59 4.40
C ASP A 220 -10.15 11.85 4.39
N GLY A 221 -9.93 12.46 5.55
CA GLY A 221 -9.02 13.61 5.70
C GLY A 221 -7.55 13.26 5.42
N THR A 222 -7.06 12.16 5.97
CA THR A 222 -5.69 11.67 5.66
C THR A 222 -5.56 11.28 4.19
N ALA A 223 -6.59 10.69 3.60
CA ALA A 223 -6.60 10.33 2.19
C ALA A 223 -6.56 11.55 1.25
N LEU A 224 -7.28 12.62 1.60
CA LEU A 224 -7.22 13.89 0.90
C LEU A 224 -5.79 14.48 0.94
N VAL A 225 -5.19 14.55 2.13
CA VAL A 225 -3.83 15.08 2.30
C VAL A 225 -2.82 14.22 1.53
N ALA A 226 -2.90 12.89 1.65
CA ALA A 226 -2.03 11.96 0.92
C ALA A 226 -2.17 12.14 -0.60
N GLY A 227 -3.40 12.20 -1.11
CA GLY A 227 -3.67 12.41 -2.53
C GLY A 227 -3.05 13.71 -3.07
N VAL A 228 -3.23 14.83 -2.36
CA VAL A 228 -2.65 16.12 -2.75
C VAL A 228 -1.11 16.09 -2.72
N LEU A 229 -0.52 15.52 -1.66
CA LEU A 229 0.94 15.41 -1.54
C LEU A 229 1.55 14.52 -2.63
N LEU A 230 0.87 13.42 -2.98
CA LEU A 230 1.30 12.53 -4.06
C LEU A 230 1.22 13.22 -5.42
N LEU A 231 0.15 13.98 -5.71
CA LEU A 231 0.06 14.76 -6.94
C LEU A 231 1.15 15.83 -7.01
N GLU A 232 1.44 16.51 -5.90
CA GLU A 232 2.56 17.47 -5.85
C GLU A 232 3.91 16.79 -6.06
N MET A 233 4.10 15.62 -5.47
CA MET A 233 5.28 14.78 -5.68
C MET A 233 5.40 14.36 -7.15
N ALA A 234 4.30 13.99 -7.81
CA ALA A 234 4.28 13.67 -9.24
C ALA A 234 4.72 14.87 -10.08
N ARG A 235 4.22 16.08 -9.79
CA ARG A 235 4.62 17.33 -10.49
C ARG A 235 6.12 17.61 -10.33
N ARG A 236 6.65 17.49 -9.11
CA ARG A 236 8.08 17.69 -8.83
C ARG A 236 8.95 16.63 -9.50
N THR A 237 8.48 15.38 -9.51
CA THR A 237 9.17 14.26 -10.14
C THR A 237 9.18 14.42 -11.66
N ALA A 238 8.07 14.84 -12.27
CA ALA A 238 8.00 15.16 -13.69
C ALA A 238 9.05 16.20 -14.09
N LYS A 239 9.14 17.31 -13.35
CA LYS A 239 10.15 18.34 -13.62
C LYS A 239 11.57 17.76 -13.62
N ARG A 240 11.91 16.92 -12.64
CA ARG A 240 13.23 16.27 -12.52
C ARG A 240 13.50 15.22 -13.60
N VAL A 241 12.50 14.42 -13.95
CA VAL A 241 12.59 13.31 -14.91
C VAL A 241 12.69 13.83 -16.36
N PHE A 242 11.99 14.91 -16.69
CA PHE A 242 11.99 15.48 -18.05
C PHE A 242 13.11 16.51 -18.30
N HIS A 243 13.65 17.15 -17.26
CA HIS A 243 14.76 18.11 -17.38
C HIS A 243 16.09 17.60 -16.79
N GLY A 244 16.15 16.34 -16.38
CA GLY A 244 17.36 15.73 -15.84
C GLY A 244 18.38 15.36 -16.92
N ASN A 245 19.55 14.89 -16.50
CA ASN A 245 20.60 14.46 -17.43
C ASN A 245 20.14 13.26 -18.27
N THR A 246 20.37 13.33 -19.59
CA THR A 246 20.04 12.31 -20.60
C THR A 246 20.61 10.92 -20.30
N ASP A 247 21.73 10.87 -19.59
CA ASP A 247 22.45 9.63 -19.29
C ASP A 247 21.88 8.86 -18.09
N SER A 248 20.84 9.40 -17.45
CA SER A 248 20.18 8.77 -16.30
C SER A 248 19.11 7.77 -16.72
N VAL A 249 18.97 6.67 -16.00
CA VAL A 249 17.91 5.66 -16.23
C VAL A 249 16.52 6.27 -16.02
N TRP A 250 16.48 7.37 -15.28
CA TRP A 250 15.27 8.13 -14.94
C TRP A 250 14.89 9.16 -16.00
N TYR A 251 15.74 9.43 -17.00
CA TYR A 251 15.44 10.43 -18.03
C TYR A 251 14.35 9.93 -18.98
N ALA A 252 13.35 10.78 -19.20
CA ALA A 252 12.18 10.46 -20.03
C ALA A 252 11.94 11.42 -21.20
N GLY A 253 12.79 12.44 -21.36
CA GLY A 253 12.72 13.40 -22.45
C GLY A 253 13.13 12.78 -23.79
N LYS A 254 12.94 13.52 -24.90
CA LYS A 254 13.53 13.11 -26.19
C LYS A 254 15.06 13.09 -26.03
N PRO A 255 15.76 12.07 -26.55
CA PRO A 255 17.22 12.14 -26.62
C PRO A 255 17.60 13.42 -27.35
N ALA A 256 18.57 14.17 -26.81
CA ALA A 256 19.18 15.29 -27.53
C ALA A 256 19.62 14.73 -28.89
N GLY A 257 19.16 15.39 -29.96
CA GLY A 257 19.05 14.81 -31.29
C GLY A 257 20.32 14.11 -31.78
N GLU A 258 20.09 13.12 -32.64
CA GLU A 258 21.10 12.64 -33.57
C GLU A 258 21.84 13.85 -34.20
N PRO A 259 23.17 13.80 -34.32
CA PRO A 259 23.98 14.88 -34.91
C PRO A 259 23.77 14.98 -36.42
N GLY A 260 22.56 15.36 -36.87
CA GLY A 260 22.20 15.43 -38.29
C GLY A 260 21.56 16.75 -38.74
N SER A 261 21.29 17.70 -37.83
CA SER A 261 20.51 18.92 -38.16
C SER A 261 21.32 20.22 -38.28
N VAL A 262 22.66 20.18 -38.17
CA VAL A 262 23.49 21.40 -38.32
C VAL A 262 23.87 21.67 -39.79
N ALA A 263 23.72 20.71 -40.70
CA ALA A 263 24.16 20.85 -42.09
C ALA A 263 23.24 21.72 -42.99
N ALA A 264 21.98 21.98 -42.61
CA ALA A 264 21.02 22.64 -43.52
C ALA A 264 20.94 24.17 -43.39
N ARG A 265 21.82 24.82 -42.61
CA ARG A 265 21.76 26.28 -42.38
C ARG A 265 22.91 27.09 -42.99
N VAL A 266 23.79 26.46 -43.79
CA VAL A 266 24.95 27.14 -44.41
C VAL A 266 24.81 27.28 -45.94
N GLU A 267 23.82 26.67 -46.59
CA GLU A 267 23.67 26.77 -48.06
C GLU A 267 22.80 27.92 -48.58
N HIS A 268 22.30 28.79 -47.69
CA HIS A 268 21.60 30.02 -48.09
C HIS A 268 22.07 31.22 -47.27
N ALA A 269 23.32 31.62 -47.50
CA ALA A 269 23.82 32.96 -47.19
C ALA A 269 24.80 33.40 -48.29
#